data_AF-A0A2M7GQ48-F1
#
_entry.id   AF-A0A2M7GQ48-F1
#
_cell.length_a   1.000
_cell.length_b   1.000
_cell.length_c   1.000
_cell.angle_alpha   90.00
_cell.angle_beta   90.00
_cell.angle_gamma   90.00
#
_symmetry.space_group_name_H-M   'P 1'
#
loop_
_entity.id
_entity.type
_entity.pdbx_description
1 polymer ?
#
loop_
_entity_poly.entity_id
_entity_poly.type
_entity_poly.pdbx_seq_one_letter_code
_entity_poly.pdbx_strand_id
1 'polypeptide(L)'
;HEKKLSSLQPLLPVLEAVVQASRPLLIIAEDIEGEALATLVVNKLRGGLKVAAVKAPGFGDRRKAMLEDIAILTNGQVISEDLGIKLENVGLEMLGTAKRVIITKDDTTIVDGAGKKKDIEARCNQIRAQIEETSSDYDREKLQERLAKLAGGVAVINVGGATEVEVKEKRDRVDDALHATRAAVEEGVVPGGGVALLYAVNALKKLTPENNDQQVGIDIVRRALQAPIRQIAENAGFDGAVVAGKLLEGKVKTQGFNAQTGKYVDMLKAGIIDPTKVVRTALQDAASIAGLLITTEAMVAEKPEKKDPMPAGGGMPDMGGMGF
;
A
#
# COMPACT_ATOMS: atom_id res chain seq x y z
N HIS A 1 15.02 -24.80 1.07
CA HIS A 1 15.19 -25.82 0.02
C HIS A 1 14.25 -25.50 -1.12
N GLU A 2 14.73 -25.51 -2.36
CA GLU A 2 13.93 -25.00 -3.49
C GLU A 2 12.81 -25.95 -3.95
N LYS A 3 12.97 -27.25 -3.75
CA LYS A 3 12.03 -28.29 -4.17
C LYS A 3 11.14 -28.80 -3.02
N LYS A 4 10.19 -29.66 -3.37
CA LYS A 4 9.33 -30.39 -2.43
C LYS A 4 10.11 -31.41 -1.62
N LEU A 5 9.74 -31.54 -0.34
CA LEU A 5 10.25 -32.56 0.58
C LEU A 5 9.20 -33.63 0.79
N SER A 6 9.38 -34.80 0.17
CA SER A 6 8.49 -35.96 0.29
C SER A 6 9.10 -37.11 1.12
N SER A 7 10.42 -37.29 1.04
CA SER A 7 11.18 -38.30 1.81
C SER A 7 12.03 -37.64 2.89
N LEU A 8 12.16 -38.33 4.02
CA LEU A 8 13.01 -37.88 5.14
C LEU A 8 14.48 -38.26 4.95
N GLN A 9 14.80 -39.28 4.15
CA GLN A 9 16.17 -39.79 3.99
C GLN A 9 17.19 -38.68 3.71
N PRO A 10 16.94 -37.73 2.79
CA PRO A 10 17.90 -36.66 2.51
C PRO A 10 18.07 -35.65 3.65
N LEU A 11 17.11 -35.57 4.58
CA LEU A 11 17.12 -34.66 5.73
C LEU A 11 17.83 -35.23 6.96
N LEU A 12 17.99 -36.55 7.05
CA LEU A 12 18.55 -37.22 8.23
C LEU A 12 19.89 -36.62 8.68
N PRO A 13 20.89 -36.40 7.79
CA PRO A 13 22.19 -35.87 8.22
C PRO A 13 22.09 -34.50 8.90
N VAL A 14 21.26 -33.60 8.34
CA VAL A 14 21.00 -32.26 8.93
C VAL A 14 20.25 -32.36 10.24
N LEU A 15 19.22 -33.22 10.30
CA LEU A 15 18.41 -33.37 11.51
C LEU A 15 19.27 -33.88 12.68
N GLU A 16 20.13 -34.86 12.44
CA GLU A 16 21.07 -35.38 13.45
C GLU A 16 22.04 -34.30 13.93
N ALA A 17 22.62 -33.53 13.00
CA ALA A 17 23.53 -32.44 13.34
C ALA A 17 22.85 -31.34 14.19
N VAL A 18 21.61 -30.98 13.86
CA VAL A 18 20.84 -29.97 14.60
C VAL A 18 20.42 -30.47 15.99
N VAL A 19 20.08 -31.75 16.11
CA VAL A 19 19.79 -32.39 17.40
C VAL A 19 21.02 -32.37 18.30
N GLN A 20 22.20 -32.72 17.77
CA GLN A 20 23.47 -32.64 18.51
C GLN A 20 23.79 -31.21 18.97
N ALA A 21 23.51 -30.22 18.12
CA ALA A 21 23.65 -28.81 18.47
C ALA A 21 22.61 -28.31 19.50
N SER A 22 21.58 -29.10 19.83
CA SER A 22 20.50 -28.76 20.75
C SER A 22 19.77 -27.45 20.40
N ARG A 23 19.71 -27.11 19.11
CA ARG A 23 19.05 -25.88 18.61
C ARG A 23 17.72 -26.21 17.91
N PRO A 24 16.73 -25.29 17.94
CA PRO A 24 15.53 -25.43 17.13
C PRO A 24 15.82 -25.30 15.63
N LEU A 25 15.04 -26.00 14.79
CA LEU A 25 15.13 -25.95 13.33
C LEU A 25 13.83 -25.42 12.71
N LEU A 26 13.95 -24.45 11.80
CA LEU A 26 12.89 -24.08 10.87
C LEU A 26 13.23 -24.61 9.48
N ILE A 27 12.32 -25.39 8.88
CA ILE A 27 12.44 -25.87 7.51
C ILE A 27 11.55 -25.01 6.62
N ILE A 28 12.15 -24.36 5.62
CA ILE A 28 11.44 -23.61 4.58
C ILE A 28 11.67 -24.31 3.23
N ALA A 29 10.61 -24.86 2.63
CA ALA A 29 10.67 -25.59 1.37
C ALA A 29 9.47 -25.27 0.47
N GLU A 30 9.52 -25.60 -0.83
CA GLU A 30 8.37 -25.41 -1.73
C GLU A 30 7.09 -26.06 -1.17
N ASP A 31 7.22 -27.31 -0.74
CA ASP A 31 6.20 -28.02 0.01
C ASP A 31 6.85 -29.08 0.91
N ILE A 32 6.16 -29.46 1.99
CA ILE A 32 6.55 -30.58 2.85
C ILE A 32 5.35 -31.52 2.95
N GLU A 33 5.47 -32.71 2.35
CA GLU A 33 4.36 -33.64 2.19
C GLU A 33 4.75 -35.09 2.52
N GLY A 34 3.74 -35.96 2.59
CA GLY A 34 3.92 -37.41 2.74
C GLY A 34 4.68 -37.84 4.00
N GLU A 35 5.64 -38.74 3.80
CA GLU A 35 6.43 -39.37 4.87
C GLU A 35 7.27 -38.36 5.64
N ALA A 36 7.86 -37.38 4.95
CA ALA A 36 8.69 -36.36 5.57
C ALA A 36 7.90 -35.56 6.63
N LEU A 37 6.70 -35.10 6.29
CA LEU A 37 5.85 -34.34 7.21
C LEU A 37 5.41 -35.20 8.42
N ALA A 38 4.94 -36.42 8.15
CA ALA A 38 4.48 -37.34 9.20
C ALA A 38 5.59 -37.61 10.22
N THR A 39 6.82 -37.83 9.73
CA THR A 39 7.95 -38.14 10.60
C THR A 39 8.41 -36.92 11.40
N LEU A 40 8.40 -35.72 10.81
CA LEU A 40 8.70 -34.49 11.54
C LEU A 40 7.69 -34.24 12.68
N VAL A 41 6.40 -34.50 12.43
CA VAL A 41 5.34 -34.34 13.45
C VAL A 41 5.52 -35.35 14.60
N VAL A 42 5.78 -36.62 14.29
CA VAL A 42 6.00 -37.65 15.31
C VAL A 42 7.23 -37.31 16.17
N ASN A 43 8.34 -36.90 15.55
CA ASN A 43 9.56 -36.53 16.27
C ASN A 43 9.38 -35.25 17.09
N LYS A 44 8.58 -34.29 16.61
CA LYS A 44 8.25 -33.07 17.37
C LYS A 44 7.44 -33.38 18.62
N LEU A 45 6.44 -34.25 18.52
CA LEU A 45 5.52 -34.58 19.61
C LEU A 45 6.11 -35.58 20.61
N ARG A 46 6.85 -36.60 20.13
CA ARG A 46 7.33 -37.72 20.94
C ARG A 46 8.84 -37.70 21.19
N GLY A 47 9.62 -37.26 20.20
CA GLY A 47 11.09 -37.31 20.23
C GLY A 47 11.76 -36.05 20.81
N GLY A 48 10.99 -35.03 21.19
CA GLY A 48 11.53 -33.77 21.72
C GLY A 48 12.25 -32.89 20.69
N LEU A 49 12.24 -33.27 19.41
CA LEU A 49 12.87 -32.52 18.32
C LEU A 49 12.19 -31.15 18.17
N LYS A 50 12.93 -30.06 18.37
CA LYS A 50 12.37 -28.69 18.22
C LYS A 50 12.36 -28.26 16.75
N VAL A 51 11.50 -28.85 15.94
CA VAL A 51 11.35 -28.52 14.51
C VAL A 51 10.01 -27.84 14.20
N ALA A 52 10.00 -26.99 13.18
CA ALA A 52 8.81 -26.47 12.51
C ALA A 52 9.07 -26.45 10.99
N ALA A 53 8.02 -26.64 10.20
CA ALA A 53 8.09 -26.64 8.74
C ALA A 53 7.06 -25.66 8.18
N VAL A 54 7.48 -24.84 7.21
CA VAL A 54 6.65 -23.84 6.55
C VAL A 54 6.91 -23.87 5.04
N LYS A 55 5.89 -23.54 4.25
CA LYS A 55 6.06 -23.41 2.80
C LYS A 55 6.84 -22.15 2.48
N ALA A 56 7.61 -22.20 1.40
CA ALA A 56 8.36 -21.06 0.90
C ALA A 56 7.40 -19.97 0.40
N PRO A 57 7.72 -18.69 0.62
CA PRO A 57 6.87 -17.60 0.18
C PRO A 57 6.97 -17.39 -1.34
N GLY A 58 5.85 -17.01 -1.96
CA GLY A 58 5.79 -16.73 -3.40
C GLY A 58 5.76 -17.98 -4.28
N PHE A 59 5.75 -17.76 -5.59
CA PHE A 59 5.66 -18.80 -6.61
C PHE A 59 6.70 -18.57 -7.72
N GLY A 60 7.10 -19.64 -8.43
CA GLY A 60 8.05 -19.57 -9.54
C GLY A 60 9.37 -18.88 -9.19
N ASP A 61 9.86 -18.01 -10.08
CA ASP A 61 11.12 -17.29 -9.88
C ASP A 61 11.09 -16.34 -8.68
N ARG A 62 9.91 -15.84 -8.32
CA ARG A 62 9.75 -14.99 -7.12
C ARG A 62 10.01 -15.78 -5.85
N ARG A 63 9.63 -17.07 -5.81
CA ARG A 63 9.97 -17.97 -4.71
C ARG A 63 11.48 -18.14 -4.56
N LYS A 64 12.19 -18.40 -5.68
CA LYS A 64 13.65 -18.50 -5.68
C LYS A 64 14.30 -17.22 -5.15
N ALA A 65 13.85 -16.08 -5.66
CA ALA A 65 14.37 -14.78 -5.26
C ALA A 65 14.10 -14.44 -3.78
N MET A 66 12.92 -14.79 -3.26
CA MET A 66 12.58 -14.60 -1.84
C MET A 66 13.30 -15.58 -0.91
N LEU A 67 13.55 -16.81 -1.34
CA LEU A 67 14.39 -17.75 -0.59
C LEU A 67 15.82 -17.23 -0.47
N GLU A 68 16.35 -16.63 -1.54
CA GLU A 68 17.66 -15.96 -1.52
C GLU A 68 17.65 -14.76 -0.55
N ASP A 69 16.59 -13.97 -0.55
CA ASP A 69 16.44 -12.84 0.39
C ASP A 69 16.46 -13.34 1.86
N ILE A 70 15.77 -14.44 2.16
CA ILE A 70 15.76 -15.06 3.50
C ILE A 70 17.15 -15.61 3.85
N ALA A 71 17.84 -16.23 2.90
CA ALA A 71 19.19 -16.76 3.09
C ALA A 71 20.17 -15.64 3.44
N ILE A 72 20.17 -14.54 2.68
CA ILE A 72 21.00 -13.36 2.95
C ILE A 72 20.66 -12.75 4.33
N LEU A 73 19.37 -12.60 4.65
CA LEU A 73 18.92 -12.06 5.94
C LEU A 73 19.39 -12.91 7.13
N THR A 74 19.45 -14.23 6.97
CA THR A 74 19.79 -15.17 8.05
C THR A 74 21.24 -15.67 8.02
N ASN A 75 22.04 -15.22 7.04
CA ASN A 75 23.38 -15.77 6.75
C ASN A 75 23.36 -17.29 6.51
N GLY A 76 22.33 -17.78 5.83
CA GLY A 76 22.23 -19.15 5.34
C GLY A 76 22.53 -19.23 3.85
N GLN A 77 22.50 -20.45 3.30
CA GLN A 77 22.61 -20.69 1.86
C GLN A 77 21.34 -21.36 1.33
N VAL A 78 20.85 -20.91 0.18
CA VAL A 78 19.73 -21.58 -0.48
C VAL A 78 20.20 -22.92 -1.02
N ILE A 79 19.58 -24.00 -0.52
CA ILE A 79 19.83 -25.35 -1.02
C ILE A 79 19.04 -25.55 -2.32
N SER A 80 19.75 -25.42 -3.44
CA SER A 80 19.25 -25.61 -4.81
C SER A 80 20.07 -26.67 -5.52
N GLU A 81 19.39 -27.60 -6.20
CA GLU A 81 20.02 -28.58 -7.08
C GLU A 81 20.61 -27.93 -8.33
N ASP A 82 20.07 -26.78 -8.77
CA ASP A 82 20.60 -26.00 -9.90
C ASP A 82 22.02 -25.49 -9.58
N LEU A 83 22.31 -25.27 -8.29
CA LEU A 83 23.63 -24.90 -7.77
C LEU A 83 24.50 -26.12 -7.41
N GLY A 84 24.03 -27.34 -7.67
CA GLY A 84 24.74 -28.59 -7.40
C GLY A 84 24.76 -29.01 -5.92
N ILE A 85 24.00 -28.34 -5.05
CA ILE A 85 23.99 -28.63 -3.61
C ILE A 85 22.90 -29.65 -3.30
N LYS A 86 23.31 -30.88 -2.98
CA LYS A 86 22.42 -31.93 -2.51
C LYS A 86 22.11 -31.77 -1.03
N LEU A 87 20.86 -32.04 -0.65
CA LEU A 87 20.37 -31.91 0.73
C LEU A 87 21.13 -32.81 1.73
N GLU A 88 21.60 -33.96 1.27
CA GLU A 88 22.41 -34.92 2.04
C GLU A 88 23.77 -34.35 2.47
N ASN A 89 24.30 -33.36 1.74
CA ASN A 89 25.62 -32.77 1.97
C ASN A 89 25.55 -31.45 2.76
N VAL A 90 24.38 -31.09 3.28
CA VAL A 90 24.18 -29.81 3.96
C VAL A 90 24.73 -29.90 5.38
N GLY A 91 25.72 -29.05 5.69
CA GLY A 91 26.25 -28.89 7.05
C GLY A 91 25.57 -27.75 7.84
N LEU A 92 25.93 -27.64 9.13
CA LEU A 92 25.38 -26.61 10.03
C LEU A 92 25.79 -25.19 9.60
N GLU A 93 26.94 -25.05 8.96
CA GLU A 93 27.48 -23.79 8.42
C GLU A 93 26.67 -23.24 7.24
N MET A 94 25.88 -24.08 6.57
CA MET A 94 25.01 -23.68 5.46
C MET A 94 23.62 -23.23 5.96
N LEU A 95 23.29 -23.47 7.23
CA LEU A 95 22.00 -23.12 7.81
C LEU A 95 21.95 -21.65 8.25
N GLY A 96 20.85 -20.99 7.94
CA GLY A 96 20.57 -19.64 8.44
C GLY A 96 20.36 -19.61 9.95
N THR A 97 20.77 -18.51 10.59
CA THR A 97 20.54 -18.26 12.02
C THR A 97 19.71 -16.99 12.20
N ALA A 98 18.78 -17.04 13.15
CA ALA A 98 18.00 -15.90 13.62
C ALA A 98 17.83 -15.98 15.15
N LYS A 99 17.61 -14.84 15.80
CA LYS A 99 17.39 -14.76 17.24
C LYS A 99 16.05 -15.37 17.66
N ARG A 100 15.00 -15.11 16.86
CA ARG A 100 13.65 -15.61 17.14
C ARG A 100 12.87 -15.83 15.85
N VAL A 101 12.08 -16.90 15.84
CA VAL A 101 11.10 -17.19 14.79
C VAL A 101 9.75 -17.36 15.46
N ILE A 102 8.72 -16.70 14.91
CA ILE A 102 7.33 -16.81 15.35
C ILE A 102 6.53 -17.35 14.18
N ILE A 103 5.75 -18.41 14.41
CA ILE A 103 4.93 -19.07 13.39
C ILE A 103 3.51 -19.10 13.92
N THR A 104 2.57 -18.56 13.15
CA THR A 104 1.12 -18.65 13.39
C THR A 104 0.50 -19.60 12.36
N LYS A 105 -0.83 -19.68 12.33
CA LYS A 105 -1.53 -20.47 11.31
C LYS A 105 -1.25 -19.94 9.90
N ASP A 106 -1.14 -18.62 9.76
CA ASP A 106 -1.14 -17.94 8.46
C ASP A 106 0.19 -17.23 8.16
N ASP A 107 1.00 -16.93 9.18
CA ASP A 107 2.21 -16.10 9.05
C ASP A 107 3.46 -16.75 9.66
N THR A 108 4.63 -16.38 9.11
CA THR A 108 5.94 -16.68 9.68
C THR A 108 6.79 -15.42 9.75
N THR A 109 7.28 -15.09 10.93
CA THR A 109 8.11 -13.91 11.21
C THR A 109 9.49 -14.34 11.69
N ILE A 110 10.53 -13.90 10.99
CA ILE A 110 11.93 -14.12 11.36
C ILE A 110 12.49 -12.80 11.92
N VAL A 111 12.98 -12.83 13.15
CA VAL A 111 13.43 -11.64 13.90
C VAL A 111 14.93 -11.74 14.18
N ASP A 112 15.65 -10.64 13.93
CA ASP A 112 17.10 -10.50 14.08
C ASP A 112 17.86 -11.67 13.42
N GLY A 113 17.80 -11.75 12.09
CA GLY A 113 18.62 -12.68 11.30
C GLY A 113 20.12 -12.35 11.41
N ALA A 114 20.97 -13.37 11.33
CA ALA A 114 22.42 -13.23 11.47
C ALA A 114 23.13 -12.77 10.18
N GLY A 115 22.38 -12.28 9.19
CA GLY A 115 22.88 -11.72 7.94
C GLY A 115 23.87 -10.58 8.14
N LYS A 116 24.93 -10.55 7.33
CA LYS A 116 25.88 -9.43 7.34
C LYS A 116 25.20 -8.20 6.75
N LYS A 117 25.27 -7.07 7.46
CA LYS A 117 24.69 -5.79 7.00
C LYS A 117 25.08 -5.43 5.57
N LYS A 118 26.35 -5.64 5.21
CA LYS A 118 26.86 -5.38 3.85
C LYS A 118 26.16 -6.20 2.77
N ASP A 119 25.86 -7.47 3.05
CA ASP A 119 25.22 -8.36 2.08
C ASP A 119 23.72 -8.03 1.95
N ILE A 120 23.07 -7.67 3.05
CA ILE A 120 21.68 -7.17 3.07
C ILE A 120 21.58 -5.84 2.30
N GLU A 121 22.51 -4.90 2.53
CA GLU A 121 22.55 -3.61 1.83
C GLU A 121 22.80 -3.80 0.34
N ALA A 122 23.75 -4.67 -0.04
CA ALA A 122 24.01 -5.00 -1.43
C ALA A 122 22.76 -5.58 -2.10
N ARG A 123 22.04 -6.48 -1.41
CA ARG A 123 20.78 -7.05 -1.91
C ARG A 123 19.68 -6.01 -2.04
N CYS A 124 19.55 -5.11 -1.06
CA CYS A 124 18.61 -3.99 -1.13
C CYS A 124 18.89 -3.09 -2.35
N ASN A 125 20.16 -2.80 -2.63
CA ASN A 125 20.55 -1.98 -3.79
C ASN A 125 20.25 -2.67 -5.12
N GLN A 126 20.45 -3.98 -5.21
CA GLN A 126 20.04 -4.76 -6.40
C GLN A 126 18.53 -4.63 -6.66
N ILE A 127 17.70 -4.75 -5.61
CA ILE A 127 16.25 -4.63 -5.74
C ILE A 127 15.84 -3.19 -6.10
N ARG A 128 16.52 -2.17 -5.57
CA ARG A 128 16.28 -0.76 -5.96
C ARG A 128 16.54 -0.53 -7.45
N ALA A 129 17.64 -1.06 -7.99
CA ALA A 129 17.91 -0.97 -9.43
C ALA A 129 16.82 -1.66 -10.27
N GLN A 130 16.35 -2.84 -9.84
CA GLN A 130 15.25 -3.55 -10.53
C GLN A 130 13.93 -2.78 -10.50
N ILE A 131 13.66 -2.01 -9.43
CA ILE A 131 12.48 -1.15 -9.30
C ILE A 131 12.51 0.01 -10.31
N GLU A 132 13.70 0.55 -10.59
CA GLU A 132 13.88 1.64 -11.55
C GLU A 132 13.79 1.16 -13.01
N GLU A 133 14.26 -0.07 -13.28
CA GLU A 133 14.21 -0.67 -14.62
C GLU A 133 12.83 -1.19 -15.02
N THR A 134 11.96 -1.52 -14.05
CA THR A 134 10.64 -2.08 -14.36
C THR A 134 9.61 -1.01 -14.77
N SER A 135 8.94 -1.27 -15.90
CA SER A 135 7.79 -0.50 -16.38
C SER A 135 6.45 -1.00 -15.83
N SER A 136 6.43 -2.18 -15.20
CA SER A 136 5.22 -2.81 -14.66
C SER A 136 4.97 -2.33 -13.23
N ASP A 137 3.83 -1.67 -13.01
CA ASP A 137 3.43 -1.19 -11.67
C ASP A 137 3.24 -2.34 -10.69
N TYR A 138 2.72 -3.49 -11.15
CA TYR A 138 2.61 -4.70 -10.36
C TYR A 138 3.98 -5.19 -9.88
N ASP A 139 4.96 -5.30 -10.79
CA ASP A 139 6.30 -5.76 -10.40
C ASP A 139 7.00 -4.75 -9.51
N ARG A 140 6.78 -3.45 -9.73
CA ARG A 140 7.30 -2.37 -8.89
C ARG A 140 6.81 -2.52 -7.46
N GLU A 141 5.50 -2.65 -7.26
CA GLU A 141 4.89 -2.84 -5.93
C GLU A 141 5.47 -4.08 -5.24
N LYS A 142 5.63 -5.17 -6.00
CA LYS A 142 6.12 -6.44 -5.49
C LYS A 142 7.62 -6.46 -5.17
N LEU A 143 8.43 -5.72 -5.90
CA LEU A 143 9.84 -5.49 -5.55
C LEU A 143 9.95 -4.57 -4.34
N GLN A 144 9.10 -3.55 -4.22
CA GLN A 144 9.04 -2.69 -3.05
C GLN A 144 8.67 -3.47 -1.78
N GLU A 145 7.71 -4.40 -1.85
CA GLU A 145 7.39 -5.30 -0.73
C GLU A 145 8.61 -6.11 -0.27
N ARG A 146 9.39 -6.66 -1.21
CA ARG A 146 10.61 -7.43 -0.90
C ARG A 146 11.68 -6.54 -0.27
N LEU A 147 11.92 -5.36 -0.85
CA LEU A 147 12.86 -4.38 -0.34
C LEU A 147 12.51 -3.95 1.09
N ALA A 148 11.23 -3.68 1.37
CA ALA A 148 10.76 -3.29 2.69
C ALA A 148 10.99 -4.39 3.74
N LYS A 149 10.73 -5.65 3.38
CA LYS A 149 10.98 -6.82 4.25
C LYS A 149 12.47 -6.99 4.57
N LEU A 150 13.36 -6.76 3.60
CA LEU A 150 14.81 -6.85 3.80
C LEU A 150 15.40 -5.68 4.58
N ALA A 151 14.92 -4.46 4.32
CA ALA A 151 15.38 -3.25 5.01
C ALA A 151 14.89 -3.16 6.47
N GLY A 152 14.07 -4.10 6.94
CA GLY A 152 13.51 -4.11 8.29
C GLY A 152 12.43 -3.03 8.51
N GLY A 153 11.86 -2.49 7.43
CA GLY A 153 10.98 -1.32 7.44
C GLY A 153 9.49 -1.66 7.27
N VAL A 154 9.00 -2.76 7.86
CA VAL A 154 7.58 -3.11 7.79
C VAL A 154 6.88 -2.72 9.08
N ALA A 155 6.08 -1.67 9.02
CA ALA A 155 5.13 -1.30 10.06
C ALA A 155 3.75 -1.83 9.66
N VAL A 156 3.05 -2.49 10.60
CA VAL A 156 1.67 -2.97 10.40
C VAL A 156 0.74 -2.12 11.25
N ILE A 157 -0.29 -1.54 10.63
CA ILE A 157 -1.34 -0.79 11.33
C ILE A 157 -2.59 -1.67 11.35
N ASN A 158 -2.93 -2.20 12.52
CA ASN A 158 -4.15 -2.98 12.71
C ASN A 158 -5.32 -2.03 13.01
N VAL A 159 -6.28 -1.94 12.09
CA VAL A 159 -7.46 -1.08 12.23
C VAL A 159 -8.62 -1.91 12.78
N GLY A 160 -9.18 -1.50 13.92
CA GLY A 160 -10.30 -2.16 14.60
C GLY A 160 -11.54 -1.27 14.74
N GLY A 161 -12.69 -1.91 14.94
CA GLY A 161 -14.00 -1.28 15.06
C GLY A 161 -15.02 -2.27 15.65
N ALA A 162 -16.16 -1.75 16.11
CA ALA A 162 -17.22 -2.57 16.72
C ALA A 162 -18.07 -3.31 15.67
N THR A 163 -18.13 -2.78 14.44
CA THR A 163 -18.82 -3.40 13.30
C THR A 163 -17.92 -3.42 12.07
N GLU A 164 -18.20 -4.32 11.12
CA GLU A 164 -17.44 -4.42 9.87
C GLU A 164 -17.48 -3.12 9.05
N VAL A 165 -18.64 -2.45 9.02
CA VAL A 165 -18.81 -1.15 8.33
C VAL A 165 -17.90 -0.08 8.93
N GLU A 166 -17.81 -0.03 10.27
CA GLU A 166 -16.91 0.89 10.97
C GLU A 166 -15.44 0.57 10.72
N VAL A 167 -15.07 -0.72 10.74
CA VAL A 167 -13.70 -1.16 10.42
C VAL A 167 -13.32 -0.71 9.01
N LYS A 168 -14.23 -0.87 8.04
CA LYS A 168 -13.99 -0.48 6.66
C LYS A 168 -13.78 1.02 6.51
N GLU A 169 -14.67 1.85 7.05
CA GLU A 169 -14.53 3.31 7.00
C GLU A 169 -13.24 3.80 7.69
N LYS A 170 -12.92 3.25 8.87
CA LYS A 170 -11.68 3.58 9.58
C LYS A 170 -10.46 3.17 8.80
N ARG A 171 -10.50 2.01 8.15
CA ARG A 171 -9.40 1.52 7.32
C ARG A 171 -9.18 2.45 6.13
N ASP A 172 -10.24 2.83 5.42
CA ASP A 172 -10.16 3.75 4.28
C ASP A 172 -9.53 5.09 4.72
N ARG A 173 -9.91 5.63 5.89
CA ARG A 173 -9.28 6.83 6.45
C ARG A 173 -7.80 6.67 6.79
N VAL A 174 -7.39 5.50 7.28
CA VAL A 174 -5.97 5.20 7.58
C VAL A 174 -5.18 5.08 6.28
N ASP A 175 -5.75 4.44 5.27
CA ASP A 175 -5.16 4.31 3.94
C ASP A 175 -5.00 5.70 3.29
N ASP A 176 -6.01 6.57 3.38
CA ASP A 176 -5.94 7.96 2.91
C ASP A 176 -4.84 8.76 3.63
N ALA A 177 -4.75 8.65 4.96
CA ALA A 177 -3.72 9.32 5.74
C ALA A 177 -2.30 8.85 5.38
N LEU A 178 -2.13 7.56 5.10
CA LEU A 178 -0.86 6.99 4.64
C LEU A 178 -0.45 7.59 3.28
N HIS A 179 -1.36 7.63 2.32
CA HIS A 179 -1.11 8.20 0.99
C HIS A 179 -0.84 9.71 1.06
N ALA A 180 -1.60 10.45 1.86
CA ALA A 180 -1.38 11.88 2.09
C ALA A 180 0.02 12.13 2.69
N THR A 181 0.43 11.34 3.67
CA THR A 181 1.75 11.45 4.30
C THR A 181 2.88 11.16 3.30
N ARG A 182 2.73 10.12 2.46
CA ARG A 182 3.69 9.83 1.38
C ARG A 182 3.80 11.00 0.40
N ALA A 183 2.67 11.52 -0.07
CA ALA A 183 2.63 12.66 -0.99
C ALA A 183 3.25 13.93 -0.38
N ALA A 184 3.06 14.15 0.93
CA ALA A 184 3.65 15.27 1.66
C ALA A 184 5.17 15.16 1.77
N VAL A 185 5.71 13.94 1.91
CA VAL A 185 7.16 13.71 1.94
C VAL A 185 7.78 13.98 0.56
N GLU A 186 7.07 13.68 -0.53
CA GLU A 186 7.56 13.84 -1.89
C GLU A 186 7.61 15.32 -2.36
N GLU A 187 6.51 16.07 -2.24
CA GLU A 187 6.39 17.44 -2.78
C GLU A 187 6.17 18.52 -1.70
N GLY A 188 6.28 18.16 -0.42
CA GLY A 188 6.04 19.07 0.70
C GLY A 188 4.55 19.34 0.97
N VAL A 189 4.29 20.39 1.74
CA VAL A 189 2.95 20.76 2.22
C VAL A 189 2.64 22.23 1.97
N VAL A 190 1.34 22.53 1.84
CA VAL A 190 0.79 23.87 1.68
C VAL A 190 -0.31 24.16 2.71
N PRO A 191 -0.67 25.44 2.95
CA PRO A 191 -1.84 25.79 3.77
C PRO A 191 -3.11 25.10 3.27
N GLY A 192 -3.73 24.29 4.13
CA GLY A 192 -4.86 23.46 3.74
C GLY A 192 -6.20 24.19 3.69
N GLY A 193 -7.30 23.44 3.59
CA GLY A 193 -8.66 24.00 3.63
C GLY A 193 -9.01 24.85 2.41
N GLY A 194 -8.43 24.55 1.24
CA GLY A 194 -8.63 25.29 0.00
C GLY A 194 -7.92 26.65 -0.05
N VAL A 195 -7.16 27.02 0.98
CA VAL A 195 -6.46 28.31 1.11
C VAL A 195 -5.35 28.44 0.08
N ALA A 196 -4.58 27.38 -0.17
CA ALA A 196 -3.54 27.37 -1.21
C ALA A 196 -4.10 27.73 -2.59
N LEU A 197 -5.24 27.15 -2.98
CA LEU A 197 -5.92 27.42 -4.26
C LEU A 197 -6.50 28.84 -4.30
N LEU A 198 -7.11 29.28 -3.20
CA LEU A 198 -7.65 30.65 -3.08
C LEU A 198 -6.57 31.70 -3.37
N TYR A 199 -5.40 31.58 -2.76
CA TYR A 199 -4.32 32.55 -2.97
C TYR A 199 -3.60 32.39 -4.30
N ALA A 200 -3.65 31.21 -4.93
CA ALA A 200 -3.13 30.98 -6.27
C ALA A 200 -3.83 31.84 -7.33
N VAL A 201 -5.05 32.33 -7.07
CA VAL A 201 -5.76 33.32 -7.91
C VAL A 201 -4.90 34.55 -8.22
N ASN A 202 -4.02 34.97 -7.30
CA ASN A 202 -3.15 36.13 -7.55
C ASN A 202 -2.11 35.88 -8.64
N ALA A 203 -1.72 34.62 -8.89
CA ALA A 203 -0.83 34.28 -10.00
C ALA A 203 -1.51 34.53 -11.35
N LEU A 204 -2.82 34.33 -11.44
CA LEU A 204 -3.60 34.55 -12.67
C LEU A 204 -3.61 36.01 -13.13
N LYS A 205 -3.40 36.98 -12.21
CA LYS A 205 -3.32 38.42 -12.54
C LYS A 205 -2.11 38.76 -13.41
N LYS A 206 -1.12 37.88 -13.48
CA LYS A 206 0.10 38.08 -14.29
C LYS A 206 -0.03 37.53 -15.71
N LEU A 207 -1.13 36.85 -16.02
CA LEU A 207 -1.37 36.29 -17.34
C LEU A 207 -1.94 37.37 -18.26
N THR A 208 -1.40 37.47 -19.47
CA THR A 208 -1.89 38.35 -20.52
C THR A 208 -2.53 37.48 -21.61
N PRO A 209 -3.86 37.47 -21.75
CA PRO A 209 -4.52 36.70 -22.79
C PRO A 209 -4.33 37.34 -24.17
N GLU A 210 -4.30 36.51 -25.21
CA GLU A 210 -4.20 36.97 -26.61
C GLU A 210 -5.56 37.43 -27.16
N ASN A 211 -6.65 36.87 -26.64
CA ASN A 211 -8.02 37.18 -27.08
C ASN A 211 -9.03 37.10 -25.91
N ASN A 212 -10.28 37.49 -26.20
CA ASN A 212 -11.35 37.50 -25.20
C ASN A 212 -11.70 36.09 -24.68
N ASP A 213 -11.59 35.05 -25.51
CA ASP A 213 -11.92 33.68 -25.10
C ASP A 213 -10.92 33.15 -24.08
N GLN A 214 -9.63 33.45 -24.25
CA GLN A 214 -8.59 33.15 -23.27
C GLN A 214 -8.81 33.92 -21.96
N GLN A 215 -9.27 35.18 -22.02
CA GLN A 215 -9.66 35.93 -20.81
C GLN A 215 -10.80 35.24 -20.07
N VAL A 216 -11.84 34.78 -20.78
CA VAL A 216 -12.94 34.02 -20.19
C VAL A 216 -12.43 32.71 -19.56
N GLY A 217 -11.52 32.01 -20.21
CA GLY A 217 -10.87 30.81 -19.65
C GLY A 217 -10.14 31.09 -18.33
N ILE A 218 -9.37 32.17 -18.25
CA ILE A 218 -8.70 32.60 -17.01
C ILE A 218 -9.74 32.90 -15.92
N ASP A 219 -10.86 33.55 -16.27
CA ASP A 219 -11.92 33.91 -15.33
C ASP A 219 -12.66 32.68 -14.79
N ILE A 220 -12.86 31.64 -15.62
CA ILE A 220 -13.42 30.34 -15.21
C ILE A 220 -12.52 29.70 -14.15
N VAL A 221 -11.21 29.60 -14.42
CA VAL A 221 -10.25 29.03 -13.45
C VAL A 221 -10.22 29.87 -12.18
N ARG A 222 -10.25 31.21 -12.29
CA ARG A 222 -10.30 32.12 -11.14
C ARG A 222 -11.49 31.85 -10.23
N ARG A 223 -12.66 31.55 -10.80
CA ARG A 223 -13.85 31.19 -10.04
C ARG A 223 -13.73 29.80 -9.43
N ALA A 224 -13.25 28.82 -10.20
CA ALA A 224 -13.10 27.43 -9.76
C ALA A 224 -12.14 27.29 -8.57
N LEU A 225 -11.03 28.03 -8.53
CA LEU A 225 -10.06 28.00 -7.43
C LEU A 225 -10.65 28.41 -6.07
N GLN A 226 -11.77 29.12 -6.05
CA GLN A 226 -12.46 29.52 -4.82
C GLN A 226 -13.48 28.48 -4.36
N ALA A 227 -13.86 27.52 -5.21
CA ALA A 227 -14.90 26.54 -4.89
C ALA A 227 -14.55 25.66 -3.68
N PRO A 228 -13.31 25.16 -3.52
CA PRO A 228 -12.99 24.26 -2.40
C PRO A 228 -13.18 24.91 -1.02
N ILE A 229 -12.68 26.14 -0.83
CA ILE A 229 -12.82 26.83 0.45
C ILE A 229 -14.27 27.21 0.75
N ARG A 230 -15.05 27.57 -0.29
CA ARG A 230 -16.48 27.88 -0.17
C ARG A 230 -17.25 26.63 0.26
N GLN A 231 -17.01 25.51 -0.41
CA GLN A 231 -17.68 24.24 -0.10
C GLN A 231 -17.36 23.77 1.33
N ILE A 232 -16.11 23.91 1.77
CA ILE A 232 -15.71 23.56 3.13
C ILE A 232 -16.43 24.45 4.17
N ALA A 233 -16.52 25.75 3.92
CA ALA A 233 -17.22 26.68 4.80
C ALA A 233 -18.74 26.42 4.85
N GLU A 234 -19.36 26.16 3.69
CA GLU A 234 -20.79 25.85 3.56
C GLU A 234 -21.15 24.55 4.28
N ASN A 235 -20.33 23.50 4.12
CA ASN A 235 -20.50 22.24 4.85
C ASN A 235 -20.38 22.41 6.38
N ALA A 236 -19.67 23.45 6.83
CA ALA A 236 -19.54 23.82 8.24
C ALA A 236 -20.61 24.82 8.71
N GLY A 237 -21.57 25.20 7.86
CA GLY A 237 -22.67 26.10 8.20
C GLY A 237 -22.33 27.60 8.12
N PHE A 238 -21.24 27.98 7.44
CA PHE A 238 -20.85 29.37 7.21
C PHE A 238 -21.07 29.78 5.75
N ASP A 239 -21.21 31.09 5.50
CA ASP A 239 -21.29 31.61 4.13
C ASP A 239 -19.91 31.56 3.46
N GLY A 240 -19.76 30.67 2.49
CA GLY A 240 -18.50 30.47 1.77
C GLY A 240 -18.03 31.72 1.01
N ALA A 241 -18.93 32.52 0.45
CA ALA A 241 -18.58 33.72 -0.29
C ALA A 241 -18.01 34.80 0.64
N VAL A 242 -18.61 34.97 1.83
CA VAL A 242 -18.10 35.88 2.87
C VAL A 242 -16.74 35.41 3.38
N VAL A 243 -16.58 34.11 3.64
CA VAL A 243 -15.30 33.55 4.10
C VAL A 243 -14.19 33.76 3.07
N ALA A 244 -14.44 33.41 1.81
CA ALA A 244 -13.48 33.58 0.73
C ALA A 244 -13.14 35.06 0.47
N GLY A 245 -14.15 35.94 0.47
CA GLY A 245 -13.98 37.38 0.28
C GLY A 245 -13.07 37.99 1.34
N LYS A 246 -13.33 37.71 2.62
CA LYS A 246 -12.52 38.22 3.74
C LYS A 246 -11.06 37.74 3.69
N LEU A 247 -10.82 36.52 3.22
CA LEU A 247 -9.46 36.00 3.05
C LEU A 247 -8.73 36.66 1.88
N LEU A 248 -9.42 36.95 0.78
CA LEU A 248 -8.84 37.66 -0.37
C LEU A 248 -8.48 39.12 -0.06
N GLU A 249 -9.15 39.75 0.90
CA GLU A 249 -8.79 41.07 1.44
C GLU A 249 -7.52 41.03 2.32
N GLY A 250 -7.22 39.87 2.88
CA GLY A 250 -6.07 39.64 3.76
C GLY A 250 -4.72 39.72 3.04
N LYS A 251 -3.68 40.17 3.76
CA LYS A 251 -2.30 40.25 3.23
C LYS A 251 -1.45 39.00 3.53
N VAL A 252 -1.91 38.15 4.45
CA VAL A 252 -1.15 37.00 4.97
C VAL A 252 -1.57 35.73 4.22
N LYS A 253 -0.69 35.22 3.37
CA LYS A 253 -0.94 34.04 2.51
C LYS A 253 -1.09 32.71 3.28
N THR A 254 -0.75 32.69 4.56
CA THR A 254 -0.94 31.52 5.44
C THR A 254 -2.23 31.61 6.26
N GLN A 255 -2.92 32.77 6.23
CA GLN A 255 -4.17 32.94 6.94
C GLN A 255 -5.29 32.22 6.19
N GLY A 256 -6.09 31.45 6.92
CA GLY A 256 -7.23 30.71 6.40
C GLY A 256 -8.36 30.64 7.41
N PHE A 257 -9.39 29.87 7.07
CA PHE A 257 -10.56 29.66 7.90
C PHE A 257 -10.57 28.22 8.44
N ASN A 258 -10.49 28.07 9.77
CA ASN A 258 -10.65 26.77 10.40
C ASN A 258 -12.16 26.48 10.56
N ALA A 259 -12.67 25.64 9.66
CA ALA A 259 -14.08 25.28 9.61
C ALA A 259 -14.60 24.53 10.85
N GLN A 260 -13.73 23.86 11.62
CA GLN A 260 -14.13 23.19 12.86
C GLN A 260 -14.40 24.18 14.00
N THR A 261 -13.68 25.31 14.03
CA THR A 261 -13.77 26.30 15.12
C THR A 261 -14.45 27.60 14.71
N GLY A 262 -14.66 27.83 13.41
CA GLY A 262 -15.21 29.07 12.86
C GLY A 262 -14.25 30.27 12.94
N LYS A 263 -12.95 30.05 13.12
CA LYS A 263 -11.96 31.12 13.36
C LYS A 263 -10.98 31.27 12.19
N TYR A 264 -10.58 32.52 11.94
CA TYR A 264 -9.50 32.84 11.03
C TYR A 264 -8.16 32.64 11.73
N VAL A 265 -7.33 31.75 11.22
CA VAL A 265 -6.06 31.35 11.85
C VAL A 265 -4.94 31.25 10.82
N ASP A 266 -3.69 31.22 11.29
CA ASP A 266 -2.58 30.76 10.45
C ASP A 266 -2.68 29.24 10.30
N MET A 267 -2.90 28.77 9.08
CA MET A 267 -3.20 27.36 8.79
C MET A 267 -2.01 26.45 9.09
N LEU A 268 -0.79 26.90 8.82
CA LEU A 268 0.42 26.12 9.09
C LEU A 268 0.63 25.98 10.60
N LYS A 269 0.49 27.08 11.36
CA LYS A 269 0.60 27.04 12.82
C LYS A 269 -0.52 26.24 13.48
N ALA A 270 -1.71 26.24 12.88
CA ALA A 270 -2.85 25.44 13.34
C ALA A 270 -2.76 23.95 12.95
N GLY A 271 -1.75 23.56 12.15
CA GLY A 271 -1.59 22.18 11.68
C GLY A 271 -2.58 21.76 10.59
N ILE A 272 -3.27 22.72 9.96
CA ILE A 272 -4.20 22.46 8.85
C ILE A 272 -3.41 22.60 7.55
N ILE A 273 -2.83 21.47 7.12
CA ILE A 273 -1.92 21.39 5.99
C ILE A 273 -2.38 20.32 5.01
N ASP A 274 -2.19 20.59 3.72
CA ASP A 274 -2.48 19.64 2.64
C ASP A 274 -1.18 19.32 1.88
N PRO A 275 -0.98 18.09 1.37
CA PRO A 275 0.16 17.76 0.53
C PRO A 275 0.12 18.55 -0.79
N THR A 276 1.25 19.17 -1.17
CA THR A 276 1.35 19.97 -2.42
C THR A 276 0.95 19.16 -3.65
N LYS A 277 1.41 17.91 -3.71
CA LYS A 277 1.12 16.97 -4.81
C LYS A 277 -0.38 16.79 -5.02
N VAL A 278 -1.13 16.57 -3.94
CA VAL A 278 -2.58 16.33 -3.99
C VAL A 278 -3.30 17.56 -4.53
N VAL A 279 -2.98 18.75 -4.01
CA VAL A 279 -3.62 20.00 -4.44
C VAL A 279 -3.35 20.31 -5.92
N ARG A 280 -2.11 20.11 -6.37
CA ARG A 280 -1.71 20.31 -7.77
C ARG A 280 -2.39 19.32 -8.70
N THR A 281 -2.32 18.02 -8.37
CA THR A 281 -2.89 16.95 -9.19
C THR A 281 -4.41 17.09 -9.31
N ALA A 282 -5.11 17.37 -8.20
CA ALA A 282 -6.55 17.59 -8.23
C ALA A 282 -6.97 18.74 -9.17
N LEU A 283 -6.22 19.85 -9.17
CA LEU A 283 -6.48 20.97 -10.08
C LEU A 283 -6.21 20.61 -11.54
N GLN A 284 -5.11 19.91 -11.82
CA GLN A 284 -4.73 19.51 -13.17
C GLN A 284 -5.72 18.51 -13.78
N ASP A 285 -6.11 17.50 -13.01
CA ASP A 285 -7.06 16.47 -13.46
C ASP A 285 -8.45 17.08 -13.68
N ALA A 286 -8.92 17.92 -12.77
CA ALA A 286 -10.19 18.63 -12.92
C ALA A 286 -10.19 19.55 -14.15
N ALA A 287 -9.11 20.31 -14.38
CA ALA A 287 -8.99 21.17 -15.55
C ALA A 287 -8.92 20.36 -16.86
N SER A 288 -8.24 19.21 -16.85
CA SER A 288 -8.13 18.31 -18.00
C SER A 288 -9.50 17.80 -18.45
N ILE A 289 -10.29 17.26 -17.52
CA ILE A 289 -11.62 16.72 -17.83
C ILE A 289 -12.60 17.85 -18.18
N ALA A 290 -12.61 18.95 -17.42
CA ALA A 290 -13.49 20.08 -17.70
C ALA A 290 -13.20 20.71 -19.07
N GLY A 291 -11.92 20.83 -19.44
CA GLY A 291 -11.50 21.34 -20.74
C GLY A 291 -12.08 20.51 -21.89
N LEU A 292 -11.98 19.18 -21.80
CA LEU A 292 -12.55 18.27 -22.79
C LEU A 292 -14.08 18.42 -22.88
N LEU A 293 -14.78 18.43 -21.73
CA LEU A 293 -16.24 18.52 -21.68
C LEU A 293 -16.77 19.84 -22.26
N ILE A 294 -16.13 20.97 -21.95
CA ILE A 294 -16.56 22.29 -22.45
C ILE A 294 -16.41 22.39 -23.97
N THR A 295 -15.46 21.67 -24.57
CA THR A 295 -15.26 21.60 -26.03
C THR A 295 -16.09 20.53 -26.75
N THR A 296 -16.93 19.80 -26.02
CA THR A 296 -17.73 18.70 -26.60
C THR A 296 -18.98 19.23 -27.29
N GLU A 297 -18.97 19.28 -28.62
CA GLU A 297 -20.11 19.74 -29.44
C GLU A 297 -21.19 18.66 -29.65
N ALA A 298 -20.79 17.38 -29.65
CA ALA A 298 -21.71 16.26 -29.87
C ALA A 298 -21.32 15.04 -29.04
N MET A 299 -22.33 14.28 -28.61
CA MET A 299 -22.15 13.02 -27.89
C MET A 299 -23.03 11.94 -28.53
N VAL A 300 -22.46 10.76 -28.75
CA VAL A 300 -23.20 9.58 -29.19
C VAL A 300 -23.36 8.67 -27.98
N ALA A 301 -24.62 8.37 -27.64
CA ALA A 301 -24.96 7.50 -26.53
C ALA A 301 -25.83 6.34 -27.03
N GLU A 302 -25.81 5.24 -26.29
CA GLU A 302 -26.73 4.14 -26.53
C GLU A 302 -28.17 4.59 -26.27
N LYS A 303 -29.08 4.20 -27.16
CA LYS A 303 -30.50 4.46 -26.98
C LYS A 303 -30.96 3.67 -25.74
N PRO A 304 -31.58 4.30 -24.73
CA PRO A 304 -32.09 3.58 -23.58
C PRO A 304 -33.00 2.43 -24.03
N GLU A 305 -32.70 1.22 -23.57
CA GLU A 305 -33.56 0.08 -23.83
C GLU A 305 -34.95 0.37 -23.27
N LYS A 306 -35.98 0.10 -24.07
CA LYS A 306 -37.34 0.06 -23.53
C LYS A 306 -37.38 -1.17 -22.62
N LYS A 307 -37.49 -0.94 -21.31
CA LYS A 307 -37.93 -1.99 -20.40
C LYS A 307 -39.32 -2.39 -20.87
N ASP A 308 -39.45 -3.57 -21.47
CA ASP A 308 -40.76 -4.13 -21.77
C ASP A 308 -41.55 -4.13 -20.46
N PRO A 309 -42.82 -3.67 -20.46
CA PRO A 309 -43.66 -3.87 -19.30
C PRO A 309 -43.65 -5.37 -19.04
N MET A 310 -43.05 -5.78 -17.90
CA MET A 310 -43.16 -7.15 -17.46
C MET A 310 -44.63 -7.52 -17.56
N PRO A 311 -44.98 -8.63 -18.23
CA PRO A 311 -46.37 -9.04 -18.31
C PRO A 311 -46.90 -9.04 -16.88
N ALA A 312 -48.05 -8.41 -16.67
CA ALA A 312 -48.83 -8.60 -15.46
C ALA A 312 -49.28 -10.07 -15.43
N GLY A 313 -48.33 -10.95 -15.12
CA GLY A 313 -48.52 -12.37 -14.93
C GLY A 313 -49.25 -12.54 -13.61
N GLY A 314 -50.49 -12.99 -13.72
CA GLY A 314 -51.36 -13.22 -12.59
C GLY A 314 -50.73 -14.14 -11.54
N GLY A 315 -51.07 -13.83 -10.29
CA GLY A 315 -51.23 -14.79 -9.20
C GLY A 315 -50.06 -15.72 -8.91
N MET A 316 -49.22 -15.30 -7.96
CA MET A 316 -48.77 -16.24 -6.94
C MET A 316 -48.62 -15.50 -5.59
N PRO A 317 -49.30 -15.95 -4.53
CA PRO A 317 -49.20 -15.35 -3.22
C PRO A 317 -47.89 -15.78 -2.54
N ASP A 318 -47.23 -14.79 -1.94
CA ASP A 318 -46.56 -14.86 -0.65
C ASP A 318 -45.51 -15.96 -0.45
N MET A 319 -44.23 -15.59 -0.58
CA MET A 319 -43.13 -16.23 0.16
C MET A 319 -42.12 -15.15 0.52
N GLY A 320 -42.29 -14.61 1.72
CA GLY A 320 -41.31 -13.77 2.39
C GLY A 320 -39.95 -14.45 2.51
N GLY A 321 -38.91 -13.71 2.17
CA GLY A 321 -37.51 -14.07 2.39
C GLY A 321 -36.71 -12.82 2.63
N MET A 322 -36.55 -12.47 3.91
CA MET A 322 -35.73 -11.37 4.40
C MET A 322 -34.32 -11.38 3.79
N GLY A 323 -33.94 -10.26 3.20
CA GLY A 323 -32.55 -9.87 2.96
C GLY A 323 -32.32 -8.50 3.58
N PHE A 324 -31.65 -8.48 4.73
CA PHE A 324 -30.70 -7.42 5.07
C PHE A 324 -29.31 -7.91 4.66
#